data_AF-A0A2H0MMQ5-F1
#
_entry.id   AF-A0A2H0MMQ5-F1
#
_cell.length_a   1.000
_cell.length_b   1.000
_cell.length_c   1.000
_cell.angle_alpha   90.00
_cell.angle_beta   90.00
_cell.angle_gamma   90.00
#
_symmetry.space_group_name_H-M   'P 1'
#
loop_
_entity.id
_entity.type
_entity.pdbx_description
1 polymer ?
#
loop_
_entity_poly.entity_id
_entity_poly.type
_entity_poly.pdbx_seq_one_letter_code
_entity_poly.pdbx_strand_id
1 'polypeptide(L)'
;MDHSSPENQKRMGIFHYNEGNKFLKQGDIEEAIRNYKMALHHNPEFQETQVNLSTAYLHARRYDDALTTLSGLEKINPKNPYLHYNLACYYSLTGKVEPGLESLAKALELGFPDRNSVETDPDLENLRQAEGFKSMAGREGG
;
A
#
# COMPACT_ATOMS: atom_id res chain seq x y z
N MET A 1 -33.87 15.55 -5.59
CA MET A 1 -32.47 16.01 -5.49
C MET A 1 -31.62 14.89 -6.05
N ASP A 2 -30.83 15.15 -7.08
CA ASP A 2 -30.02 14.11 -7.73
C ASP A 2 -28.80 13.81 -6.85
N HIS A 3 -28.93 12.77 -6.01
CA HIS A 3 -27.83 12.26 -5.18
C HIS A 3 -26.71 11.61 -6.03
N SER A 4 -26.85 11.58 -7.35
CA SER A 4 -26.01 10.85 -8.29
C SER A 4 -25.05 11.73 -9.11
N SER A 5 -24.93 13.03 -8.79
CA SER A 5 -23.93 13.88 -9.46
C SER A 5 -22.51 13.31 -9.24
N PRO A 6 -21.65 13.25 -10.28
CA PRO A 6 -20.25 12.81 -10.15
C PRO A 6 -19.48 13.54 -9.03
N GLU A 7 -19.80 14.81 -8.77
CA GLU A 7 -19.20 15.58 -7.68
C GLU A 7 -19.61 15.07 -6.30
N ASN A 8 -20.87 14.63 -6.14
CA ASN A 8 -21.35 14.05 -4.89
C ASN A 8 -20.71 12.68 -4.63
N GLN A 9 -20.55 11.86 -5.67
CA GLN A 9 -19.84 10.58 -5.58
C GLN A 9 -18.38 10.81 -5.16
N LYS A 10 -17.67 11.72 -5.82
CA LYS A 10 -16.28 12.05 -5.44
C LYS A 10 -16.16 12.50 -3.98
N ARG A 11 -17.07 13.36 -3.50
CA ARG A 11 -17.08 13.80 -2.10
C ARG A 11 -17.31 12.63 -1.13
N MET A 12 -18.23 11.73 -1.46
CA MET A 12 -18.50 10.53 -0.65
C MET A 12 -17.29 9.60 -0.62
N GLY A 13 -16.59 9.46 -1.75
CA GLY A 13 -15.33 8.73 -1.83
C GLY A 13 -14.25 9.29 -0.89
N ILE A 14 -14.06 10.61 -0.90
CA ILE A 14 -13.11 11.30 -0.01
C ILE A 14 -13.51 11.17 1.47
N PHE A 15 -14.81 11.27 1.78
CA PHE A 15 -15.31 11.09 3.14
C PHE A 15 -14.95 9.70 3.68
N HIS A 16 -15.28 8.65 2.94
CA HIS A 16 -14.97 7.28 3.36
C HIS A 16 -13.46 7.01 3.41
N TYR A 17 -12.66 7.60 2.51
CA TYR A 17 -11.20 7.52 2.59
C TYR A 17 -10.66 8.08 3.91
N ASN A 18 -11.18 9.24 4.33
CA ASN A 18 -10.75 9.87 5.58
C ASN A 18 -11.18 9.07 6.82
N GLU A 19 -12.39 8.51 6.85
CA GLU A 19 -12.82 7.61 7.93
C GLU A 19 -11.97 6.33 7.94
N GLY A 20 -11.65 5.77 6.78
CA GLY A 20 -10.74 4.63 6.67
C GLY A 20 -9.37 4.91 7.29
N ASN A 21 -8.78 6.08 7.00
CA ASN A 21 -7.52 6.51 7.58
C ASN A 21 -7.59 6.65 9.10
N LYS A 22 -8.71 7.14 9.63
CA LYS A 22 -8.93 7.29 11.06
C LYS A 22 -9.00 5.93 11.76
N PHE A 23 -9.79 4.99 11.22
CA PHE A 23 -9.87 3.63 11.78
C PHE A 23 -8.54 2.89 11.69
N LEU A 24 -7.81 3.04 10.57
CA LEU A 24 -6.48 2.44 10.42
C LEU A 24 -5.51 2.92 11.52
N LYS A 25 -5.50 4.23 11.81
CA LYS A 25 -4.71 4.81 12.90
C LYS A 25 -5.11 4.33 14.29
N GLN A 26 -6.38 3.97 14.48
CA GLN A 26 -6.90 3.41 15.72
C GLN A 26 -6.61 1.92 15.88
N GLY A 27 -6.13 1.25 14.83
CA GLY A 27 -5.93 -0.20 14.79
C GLY A 27 -7.20 -0.99 14.47
N ASP A 28 -8.31 -0.30 14.15
CA ASP A 28 -9.58 -0.92 13.76
C ASP A 28 -9.55 -1.33 12.29
N ILE A 29 -8.73 -2.34 11.97
CA ILE A 29 -8.39 -2.71 10.59
C ILE A 29 -9.62 -3.08 9.75
N GLU A 30 -10.60 -3.78 10.32
CA GLU A 30 -11.80 -4.19 9.60
C GLU A 30 -12.74 -3.01 9.26
N GLU A 31 -12.82 -1.99 10.11
CA GLU A 31 -13.54 -0.76 9.79
C GLU A 31 -12.80 0.07 8.75
N ALA A 32 -11.47 0.09 8.80
CA ALA A 32 -10.65 0.73 7.76
C ALA A 32 -10.92 0.11 6.39
N ILE A 33 -10.89 -1.23 6.29
CA ILE A 33 -11.19 -1.98 5.06
C ILE A 33 -12.60 -1.64 4.55
N ARG A 34 -13.62 -1.66 5.42
CA ARG A 34 -15.00 -1.31 5.02
C ARG A 34 -15.07 0.08 4.41
N ASN A 35 -14.46 1.07 5.06
CA ASN A 35 -14.47 2.45 4.60
C ASN A 35 -13.69 2.63 3.30
N TYR A 36 -12.50 2.05 3.15
CA TYR A 36 -11.78 2.11 1.89
C TYR A 36 -12.53 1.44 0.73
N LYS A 37 -13.22 0.31 0.97
CA LYS A 37 -14.08 -0.31 -0.05
C LYS A 37 -15.22 0.60 -0.46
N MET A 38 -15.82 1.34 0.49
CA MET A 38 -16.83 2.34 0.16
C MET A 38 -16.25 3.54 -0.60
N ALA A 39 -15.04 3.97 -0.26
CA ALA A 39 -14.36 5.01 -1.01
C ALA A 39 -14.13 4.60 -2.48
N LEU A 40 -13.70 3.37 -2.73
CA LEU A 40 -13.54 2.83 -4.09
C LEU A 40 -14.86 2.57 -4.80
N HIS A 41 -15.95 2.27 -4.08
CA HIS A 41 -17.28 2.19 -4.68
C HIS A 41 -17.70 3.52 -5.32
N HIS A 42 -17.35 4.64 -4.68
CA HIS A 42 -17.67 5.97 -5.18
C HIS A 42 -16.63 6.55 -6.15
N ASN A 43 -15.36 6.16 -6.00
CA ASN A 43 -14.27 6.54 -6.90
C ASN A 43 -13.34 5.34 -7.13
N PRO A 44 -13.61 4.49 -8.13
CA PRO A 44 -12.85 3.28 -8.38
C PRO A 44 -11.38 3.51 -8.73
N GLU A 45 -11.03 4.68 -9.24
CA GLU A 45 -9.66 5.05 -9.65
C GLU A 45 -8.90 5.81 -8.56
N PHE A 46 -9.42 5.82 -7.31
CA PHE A 46 -8.78 6.53 -6.20
C PHE A 46 -7.54 5.76 -5.71
N GLN A 47 -6.40 6.02 -6.35
CA GLN A 47 -5.15 5.29 -6.13
C GLN A 47 -4.69 5.30 -4.67
N GLU A 48 -4.80 6.43 -3.98
CA GLU A 48 -4.45 6.56 -2.56
C GLU A 48 -5.29 5.64 -1.68
N THR A 49 -6.56 5.43 -2.04
CA THR A 49 -7.43 4.47 -1.35
C THR A 49 -7.02 3.03 -1.66
N GLN A 50 -6.61 2.72 -2.89
CA GLN A 50 -6.11 1.37 -3.25
C GLN A 50 -4.83 1.03 -2.48
N VAL A 51 -3.91 1.99 -2.34
CA VAL A 51 -2.70 1.86 -1.51
C VAL A 51 -3.10 1.55 -0.06
N ASN A 52 -3.92 2.39 0.57
CA ASN A 52 -4.24 2.21 1.98
C ASN A 52 -5.11 0.97 2.25
N LEU A 53 -5.95 0.57 1.29
CA LEU A 53 -6.71 -0.68 1.35
C LEU A 53 -5.76 -1.89 1.31
N SER A 54 -4.76 -1.88 0.42
CA SER A 54 -3.77 -2.96 0.38
C SER A 54 -2.97 -3.05 1.67
N THR A 55 -2.56 -1.91 2.25
CA THR A 55 -1.91 -1.86 3.58
C THR A 55 -2.81 -2.45 4.67
N ALA A 56 -4.10 -2.07 4.70
CA ALA A 56 -5.05 -2.62 5.66
C ALA A 56 -5.24 -4.14 5.49
N TYR A 57 -5.25 -4.65 4.25
CA TYR A 57 -5.29 -6.10 4.00
C TYR A 57 -4.02 -6.82 4.45
N LEU A 58 -2.84 -6.21 4.30
CA LEU A 58 -1.57 -6.77 4.80
C LEU A 58 -1.60 -6.89 6.33
N HIS A 59 -2.03 -5.84 7.04
CA HIS A 59 -2.20 -5.89 8.50
C HIS A 59 -3.23 -6.94 8.94
N ALA A 60 -4.30 -7.13 8.17
CA ALA A 60 -5.29 -8.18 8.41
C ALA A 60 -4.81 -9.60 8.01
N ARG A 61 -3.60 -9.73 7.46
CA ARG A 61 -3.05 -10.98 6.87
C ARG A 61 -3.92 -11.56 5.75
N ARG A 62 -4.68 -10.71 5.06
CA ARG A 62 -5.53 -11.05 3.91
C ARG A 62 -4.73 -10.88 2.62
N TYR A 63 -3.74 -11.74 2.45
CA TYR A 63 -2.72 -11.62 1.41
C TYR A 63 -3.29 -11.68 -0.02
N ASP A 64 -4.31 -12.51 -0.28
CA ASP A 64 -4.94 -12.62 -1.60
C ASP A 64 -5.69 -11.32 -1.98
N ASP A 65 -6.38 -10.70 -1.02
CA ASP A 65 -7.07 -9.42 -1.21
C ASP A 65 -6.06 -8.28 -1.42
N ALA A 66 -4.96 -8.29 -0.66
CA ALA A 66 -3.87 -7.32 -0.82
C ALA A 66 -3.27 -7.42 -2.23
N LEU A 67 -2.91 -8.63 -2.68
CA LEU A 67 -2.32 -8.83 -4.00
C LEU A 67 -3.31 -8.44 -5.11
N THR A 68 -4.58 -8.82 -5.00
CA THR A 68 -5.61 -8.42 -5.97
C THR A 68 -5.71 -6.90 -6.09
N THR A 69 -5.66 -6.19 -4.96
CA THR A 69 -5.71 -4.73 -4.91
C THR A 69 -4.47 -4.10 -5.53
N LEU A 70 -3.27 -4.61 -5.19
CA LEU A 70 -2.00 -4.14 -5.73
C LEU A 70 -1.88 -4.38 -7.23
N SER A 71 -2.28 -5.56 -7.73
CA SER A 71 -2.31 -5.84 -9.17
C SER A 71 -3.30 -4.95 -9.94
N GLY A 72 -4.41 -4.55 -9.30
CA GLY A 72 -5.32 -3.55 -9.86
C GLY A 72 -4.65 -2.18 -9.98
N LEU A 73 -3.99 -1.73 -8.91
CA LEU A 73 -3.25 -0.46 -8.89
C LEU A 73 -2.07 -0.47 -9.88
N GLU A 74 -1.35 -1.58 -10.02
CA GLU A 74 -0.23 -1.72 -10.96
C GLU A 74 -0.67 -1.53 -12.42
N LYS A 75 -1.86 -2.01 -12.78
CA LYS A 75 -2.42 -1.79 -14.13
C LYS A 75 -2.75 -0.32 -14.40
N ILE A 76 -3.11 0.44 -13.36
CA ILE A 76 -3.51 1.85 -13.46
C ILE A 76 -2.30 2.77 -13.39
N ASN A 77 -1.42 2.55 -12.41
CA ASN A 77 -0.23 3.35 -12.17
C ASN A 77 0.96 2.46 -11.75
N PRO A 78 1.67 1.87 -12.73
CA PRO A 78 2.83 1.01 -12.45
C PRO A 78 4.05 1.77 -11.89
N LYS A 79 4.01 3.12 -11.87
CA LYS A 79 5.08 3.98 -11.37
C LYS A 79 4.80 4.55 -9.99
N ASN A 80 3.76 4.08 -9.30
CA ASN A 80 3.46 4.51 -7.94
C ASN A 80 4.50 3.91 -6.96
N PRO A 81 5.30 4.71 -6.23
CA PRO A 81 6.29 4.16 -5.30
C PRO A 81 5.66 3.40 -4.12
N TYR A 82 4.47 3.79 -3.66
CA TYR A 82 3.76 3.11 -2.56
C TYR A 82 3.21 1.74 -2.98
N LEU A 83 2.85 1.57 -4.26
CA LEU A 83 2.50 0.25 -4.82
C LEU A 83 3.66 -0.73 -4.65
N HIS A 84 4.85 -0.33 -5.10
CA HIS A 84 6.05 -1.17 -5.04
C HIS A 84 6.51 -1.42 -3.60
N TYR A 85 6.34 -0.45 -2.70
CA TYR A 85 6.57 -0.64 -1.27
C TYR A 85 5.62 -1.70 -0.67
N ASN A 86 4.32 -1.59 -0.93
CA ASN A 86 3.35 -2.54 -0.43
C ASN A 86 3.52 -3.95 -1.06
N LEU A 87 3.98 -4.03 -2.31
CA LEU A 87 4.41 -5.30 -2.92
C LEU A 87 5.61 -5.90 -2.19
N ALA A 88 6.59 -5.07 -1.79
CA ALA A 88 7.72 -5.53 -0.99
C ALA A 88 7.26 -6.09 0.37
N CYS A 89 6.36 -5.40 1.07
CA CYS A 89 5.76 -5.89 2.31
C CYS A 89 4.99 -7.20 2.08
N TYR A 90 4.16 -7.28 1.03
CA TYR A 90 3.45 -8.51 0.66
C TYR A 90 4.41 -9.69 0.44
N TYR A 91 5.46 -9.49 -0.35
CA TYR A 91 6.42 -10.54 -0.66
C TYR A 91 7.21 -10.96 0.57
N SER A 92 7.62 -10.00 1.40
CA SER A 92 8.27 -10.24 2.68
C SER A 92 7.40 -11.08 3.63
N LEU A 93 6.14 -10.69 3.83
CA LEU A 93 5.17 -11.38 4.68
C LEU A 93 4.79 -12.77 4.16
N THR A 94 4.89 -13.00 2.85
CA THR A 94 4.65 -14.31 2.22
C THR A 94 5.92 -15.12 1.97
N GLY A 95 7.06 -14.68 2.52
CA GLY A 95 8.33 -15.40 2.51
C GLY A 95 9.06 -15.41 1.16
N LYS A 96 8.68 -14.56 0.21
CA LYS A 96 9.31 -14.46 -1.11
C LYS A 96 10.34 -13.34 -1.10
N VAL A 97 11.58 -13.65 -0.75
CA VAL A 97 12.61 -12.64 -0.50
C VAL A 97 13.03 -11.92 -1.77
N GLU A 98 13.36 -12.65 -2.84
CA GLU A 98 13.85 -12.08 -4.10
C GLU A 98 12.87 -11.07 -4.73
N PRO A 99 11.59 -11.40 -4.99
CA PRO A 99 10.65 -10.42 -5.54
C PRO A 99 10.34 -9.29 -4.55
N GLY A 100 10.47 -9.53 -3.24
CA GLY A 100 10.36 -8.48 -2.23
C GLY A 100 11.48 -7.44 -2.34
N LEU A 101 12.73 -7.90 -2.50
CA LEU A 101 13.88 -7.00 -2.70
C LEU A 101 13.78 -6.23 -4.02
N GLU A 102 13.33 -6.87 -5.11
CA GLU A 102 13.10 -6.21 -6.40
C GLU A 102 12.03 -5.10 -6.28
N SER A 103 10.91 -5.42 -5.63
CA SER A 103 9.83 -4.46 -5.39
C SER A 103 10.30 -3.30 -4.51
N LEU A 104 11.08 -3.59 -3.46
CA LEU A 104 11.62 -2.57 -2.57
C LEU A 104 12.61 -1.65 -3.31
N ALA A 105 13.52 -2.23 -4.10
CA ALA A 105 14.44 -1.48 -4.94
C ALA A 105 13.67 -0.56 -5.89
N LYS A 106 12.58 -1.06 -6.49
CA LYS A 106 11.75 -0.28 -7.40
C LYS A 106 11.03 0.87 -6.70
N ALA A 107 10.51 0.65 -5.49
CA ALA A 107 9.91 1.69 -4.68
C ALA A 107 10.91 2.83 -4.41
N LEU A 108 12.14 2.48 -4.03
CA LEU A 108 13.22 3.44 -3.76
C LEU A 108 13.65 4.20 -5.03
N GLU A 109 13.78 3.52 -6.17
CA GLU A 109 14.07 4.14 -7.47
C GLU A 109 13.00 5.14 -7.89
N LEU A 110 11.73 4.82 -7.62
CA LEU A 110 10.58 5.68 -7.92
C LEU A 110 10.36 6.80 -6.88
N GLY A 111 11.26 6.95 -5.90
CA GLY A 111 11.24 8.03 -4.93
C GLY A 111 10.29 7.80 -3.75
N PHE A 112 10.16 6.55 -3.27
CA PHE A 112 9.46 6.27 -2.02
C PHE A 112 10.01 7.18 -0.90
N PRO A 113 9.16 8.03 -0.28
CA PRO A 113 9.65 9.16 0.50
C PRO A 113 10.11 8.78 1.91
N ASP A 114 9.67 7.64 2.44
CA ASP A 114 9.92 7.27 3.84
C ASP A 114 10.93 6.13 3.98
N ARG A 115 12.22 6.46 3.80
CA ARG A 115 13.30 5.48 3.99
C ARG A 115 13.41 4.96 5.42
N ASN A 116 13.01 5.75 6.42
CA ASN A 116 13.00 5.29 7.80
C ASN A 116 12.00 4.14 7.99
N SER A 117 10.84 4.21 7.34
CA SER A 117 9.89 3.09 7.33
C SER A 117 10.51 1.83 6.72
N VAL A 118 11.32 1.92 5.65
CA VAL A 118 12.00 0.73 5.08
C VAL A 118 12.88 0.00 6.12
N GLU A 119 13.60 0.77 6.95
CA GLU A 119 14.51 0.22 7.96
C GLU A 119 13.80 -0.28 9.22
N THR A 120 12.60 0.21 9.51
CA THR A 120 11.91 -0.04 10.80
C THR A 120 10.60 -0.80 10.69
N ASP A 121 10.00 -0.89 9.49
CA ASP A 121 8.72 -1.56 9.27
C ASP A 121 8.85 -3.07 9.56
N PRO A 122 8.10 -3.62 10.53
CA PRO A 122 8.17 -5.05 10.85
C PRO A 122 7.80 -5.94 9.65
N ASP A 123 6.98 -5.48 8.72
CA ASP A 123 6.57 -6.26 7.56
C ASP A 123 7.75 -6.55 6.62
N LEU A 124 8.81 -5.74 6.66
CA LEU A 124 10.04 -5.91 5.86
C LEU A 124 11.15 -6.66 6.60
N GLU A 125 10.90 -7.20 7.79
CA GLU A 125 11.93 -7.87 8.60
C GLU A 125 12.67 -8.97 7.84
N ASN A 126 11.93 -9.81 7.10
CA ASN A 126 12.53 -10.88 6.30
C ASN A 126 13.48 -10.35 5.22
N LEU A 127 13.13 -9.22 4.59
CA LEU A 127 13.99 -8.62 3.57
C LEU A 127 15.25 -8.00 4.19
N ARG A 128 15.13 -7.36 5.37
CA ARG A 128 16.29 -6.74 6.06
C ARG A 128 17.38 -7.74 6.42
N GLN A 129 17.03 -9.00 6.65
CA GLN A 129 18.00 -10.05 6.93
C GLN A 129 18.74 -10.54 5.66
N ALA A 130 18.21 -10.25 4.48
CA ALA A 130 18.80 -10.67 3.21
C ALA A 130 20.02 -9.81 2.84
N GLU A 131 21.03 -10.44 2.23
CA GLU A 131 22.25 -9.73 1.79
C GLU A 131 21.93 -8.60 0.80
N GLY A 132 20.95 -8.83 -0.10
CA GLY A 132 20.54 -7.83 -1.08
C GLY A 132 19.98 -6.54 -0.47
N PHE A 133 19.42 -6.60 0.75
CA PHE A 133 18.95 -5.39 1.44
C PHE A 133 20.11 -4.50 1.87
N LYS A 134 21.20 -5.07 2.39
CA LYS A 134 22.40 -4.32 2.79
C LYS A 134 23.01 -3.57 1.61
N SER A 135 22.97 -4.15 0.42
CA SER A 135 23.43 -3.50 -0.81
C SER A 135 22.55 -2.32 -1.25
N MET A 136 21.27 -2.31 -0.87
CA MET A 136 20.36 -1.19 -1.11
C MET A 136 20.57 -0.07 -0.08
N ALA A 137 20.68 -0.42 1.21
CA ALA A 137 20.88 0.52 2.30
C ALA A 137 22.28 1.17 2.28
N GLY A 138 23.31 0.42 1.87
CA GLY A 138 24.71 0.88 1.85
C GLY A 138 25.13 1.74 0.66
N ARG A 139 24.21 2.08 -0.25
CA ARG A 139 24.52 2.88 -1.46
C ARG A 139 24.60 4.40 -1.23
N GLU A 140 24.51 4.86 0.01
CA GLU A 140 24.76 6.26 0.39
C GLU A 140 26.14 6.36 1.07
N GLY A 141 27.20 6.52 0.27
CA GLY A 141 28.56 6.65 0.80
C GLY A 141 29.69 6.79 -0.23
N GLY A 142 29.44 7.44 -1.37
CA GLY A 142 30.47 7.74 -2.39
C GLY A 142 30.28 9.14 -2.96
#